data_AF-A0A0R3TAM3-F1
#
_entry.id   AF-A0A0R3TAM3-F1
#
_cell.length_a   1.000
_cell.length_b   1.000
_cell.length_c   1.000
_cell.angle_alpha   90.00
_cell.angle_beta   90.00
_cell.angle_gamma   90.00
#
_symmetry.space_group_name_H-M   'P 1'
#
loop_
_entity.id
_entity.type
_entity.pdbx_description
1 polymer ?
#
loop_
_entity_poly.entity_id
_entity_poly.type
_entity_poly.pdbx_seq_one_letter_code
_entity_poly.pdbx_strand_id
1 'polypeptide(L)'
;MHSLDVLREFVVNCNNPKLCFLPSHGDVITDPLAKIEEYKSFRMKHIHKTREGILQNPSDTWLSENKLIEQIYPTTGSKMKQMIGNNLRQCLFWHQANEKAFIIHDPITANSKEPRTEKDFKAATAIARPGYLPEILNEEWLWKWNTVGQKNHNSHQSNVTNHS
;
A
#
# COMPACT_ATOMS: atom_id res chain seq x y z
N MET A 1 -8.79 -4.70 4.78
CA MET A 1 -8.82 -6.00 5.48
C MET A 1 -9.93 -6.05 6.52
N HIS A 2 -9.95 -5.14 7.51
CA HIS A 2 -10.99 -5.13 8.55
C HIS A 2 -12.44 -5.20 8.03
N SER A 3 -12.81 -4.46 6.98
CA SER A 3 -14.16 -4.51 6.41
C SER A 3 -14.55 -5.90 5.86
N LEU A 4 -13.59 -6.65 5.30
CA LEU A 4 -13.83 -8.02 4.86
C LEU A 4 -13.96 -8.98 6.05
N ASP A 5 -13.22 -8.75 7.14
CA ASP A 5 -13.32 -9.54 8.36
C ASP A 5 -14.68 -9.35 9.04
N VAL A 6 -15.16 -8.11 9.13
CA VAL A 6 -16.51 -7.79 9.63
C VAL A 6 -17.60 -8.41 8.75
N LEU A 7 -17.47 -8.30 7.43
CA LEU A 7 -18.44 -8.92 6.51
C LEU A 7 -18.43 -10.45 6.63
N ARG A 8 -17.26 -11.06 6.80
CA ARG A 8 -17.13 -12.50 7.02
C ARG A 8 -17.82 -12.93 8.30
N GLU A 9 -17.57 -12.22 9.40
CA GLU A 9 -18.21 -12.48 10.69
C GLU A 9 -19.74 -12.39 10.57
N PHE A 10 -20.24 -11.37 9.90
CA PHE A 10 -21.68 -11.24 9.61
C PHE A 10 -22.22 -12.46 8.87
N VAL A 11 -21.56 -12.91 7.80
CA VAL A 11 -22.01 -14.07 7.00
C VAL A 11 -22.02 -15.34 7.85
N VAL A 12 -20.97 -15.59 8.63
CA VAL A 12 -20.89 -16.76 9.53
C VAL A 12 -22.02 -16.72 10.57
N ASN A 13 -22.22 -15.58 11.21
CA ASN A 13 -23.20 -15.43 12.29
C ASN A 13 -24.64 -15.44 11.76
N CYS A 14 -24.86 -14.98 10.53
CA CYS A 14 -26.17 -15.05 9.87
C CYS A 14 -26.62 -16.51 9.67
N ASN A 15 -25.67 -17.44 9.45
CA ASN A 15 -25.90 -18.87 9.30
C ASN A 15 -27.09 -19.20 8.37
N ASN A 16 -27.23 -18.44 7.28
CA ASN A 16 -28.32 -18.59 6.32
C ASN A 16 -27.81 -19.23 5.03
N PRO A 17 -28.20 -20.47 4.70
CA PRO A 17 -27.74 -21.16 3.50
C PRO A 17 -28.25 -20.55 2.19
N LYS A 18 -29.21 -19.62 2.24
CA LYS A 18 -29.72 -18.87 1.08
C LYS A 18 -29.11 -17.49 0.93
N LEU A 19 -28.18 -17.09 1.82
CA LEU A 19 -27.54 -15.79 1.73
C LEU A 19 -26.71 -15.70 0.45
N CYS A 20 -26.91 -14.64 -0.32
CA CYS A 20 -26.13 -14.34 -1.51
C CYS A 20 -25.72 -12.86 -1.51
N PHE A 21 -24.68 -12.52 -2.28
CA PHE A 21 -24.34 -11.11 -2.53
C PHE A 21 -24.84 -10.68 -3.90
N LEU A 22 -25.43 -9.49 -3.94
CA LEU A 22 -25.91 -8.81 -5.14
C LEU A 22 -24.98 -7.61 -5.42
N PRO A 23 -23.85 -7.82 -6.14
CA PRO A 23 -22.88 -6.75 -6.36
C PRO A 23 -23.39 -5.73 -7.39
N SER A 24 -22.85 -4.51 -7.35
CA SER A 24 -23.14 -3.47 -8.36
C SER A 24 -22.70 -3.85 -9.78
N HIS A 25 -21.77 -4.81 -9.90
CA HIS A 25 -21.25 -5.31 -11.17
C HIS A 25 -21.01 -6.82 -11.09
N GLY A 26 -21.23 -7.52 -12.21
CA GLY A 26 -21.07 -8.97 -12.31
C GLY A 26 -22.30 -9.75 -11.84
N ASP A 27 -22.14 -11.07 -11.76
CA ASP A 27 -23.22 -11.99 -11.40
C ASP A 27 -23.43 -12.08 -9.89
N VAL A 28 -24.59 -12.64 -9.52
CA VAL A 28 -24.92 -12.97 -8.12
C VAL A 28 -23.91 -13.95 -7.55
N ILE A 29 -23.40 -13.65 -6.35
CA ILE A 29 -22.47 -14.53 -5.63
C ILE A 29 -23.27 -15.43 -4.70
N THR A 30 -23.33 -16.71 -5.03
CA THR A 30 -24.08 -17.74 -4.29
C THR A 30 -23.30 -18.32 -3.11
N ASP A 31 -21.99 -18.13 -3.07
CA ASP A 31 -21.13 -18.46 -1.92
C ASP A 31 -20.41 -17.20 -1.41
N PRO A 32 -21.06 -16.43 -0.52
CA PRO A 32 -20.48 -15.24 0.09
C PRO A 32 -19.17 -15.50 0.85
N LEU A 33 -19.05 -16.62 1.56
CA LEU A 33 -17.85 -16.93 2.36
C LEU A 33 -16.64 -17.18 1.46
N ALA A 34 -16.79 -18.06 0.47
CA ALA A 34 -15.72 -18.34 -0.48
C ALA A 34 -15.28 -17.06 -1.19
N LYS A 35 -16.22 -16.18 -1.56
CA LYS A 35 -15.87 -14.92 -2.23
C LYS A 35 -15.10 -13.96 -1.33
N ILE A 36 -15.44 -13.88 -0.05
CA ILE A 36 -14.70 -13.06 0.91
C ILE A 36 -13.28 -13.61 1.07
N GLU A 37 -13.12 -14.92 1.23
CA GLU A 37 -11.80 -15.54 1.34
C GLU A 37 -10.95 -15.37 0.07
N GLU A 38 -11.58 -15.45 -1.10
CA GLU A 38 -10.92 -15.13 -2.39
C GLU A 38 -10.37 -13.69 -2.38
N TYR A 39 -11.19 -12.71 -1.98
CA TYR A 39 -10.76 -11.31 -1.90
C TYR A 39 -9.65 -11.09 -0.87
N LYS A 40 -9.74 -11.74 0.30
CA LYS A 40 -8.70 -11.69 1.33
C LYS A 40 -7.38 -12.27 0.82
N SER A 41 -7.43 -13.49 0.25
CA SER A 41 -6.26 -14.17 -0.31
C SER A 41 -5.61 -13.35 -1.42
N PHE A 42 -6.42 -12.80 -2.33
CA PHE A 42 -5.94 -11.94 -3.39
C PHE A 42 -5.23 -10.69 -2.84
N ARG A 43 -5.82 -10.01 -1.85
CA ARG A 43 -5.18 -8.84 -1.22
C ARG A 43 -3.89 -9.19 -0.49
N MET A 44 -3.88 -10.30 0.26
CA MET A 44 -2.68 -10.76 0.95
C MET A 44 -1.55 -11.11 -0.03
N LYS A 45 -1.86 -11.71 -1.18
CA LYS A 45 -0.86 -11.96 -2.23
C LYS A 45 -0.15 -10.67 -2.66
N HIS A 46 -0.89 -9.59 -2.89
CA HIS A 46 -0.30 -8.29 -3.24
C HIS A 46 0.51 -7.68 -2.09
N ILE A 47 -0.01 -7.75 -0.86
CA ILE A 47 0.68 -7.28 0.35
C ILE A 47 2.04 -7.99 0.50
N HIS A 48 2.08 -9.32 0.40
CA HIS A 48 3.33 -10.09 0.50
C HIS A 48 4.30 -9.74 -0.64
N LYS A 49 3.80 -9.63 -1.87
CA LYS A 49 4.64 -9.26 -3.02
C LYS A 49 5.27 -7.87 -2.86
N THR A 50 4.52 -6.91 -2.34
CA THR A 50 5.03 -5.58 -2.00
C THR A 50 6.08 -5.65 -0.90
N ARG A 51 5.88 -6.49 0.12
CA ARG A 51 6.87 -6.71 1.19
C ARG A 51 8.19 -7.21 0.62
N GLU A 52 8.15 -8.26 -0.20
CA GLU A 52 9.32 -8.84 -0.86
C GLU A 52 10.04 -7.80 -1.73
N GLY A 53 9.30 -6.99 -2.50
CA GLY A 53 9.86 -5.93 -3.32
C GLY A 53 10.61 -4.87 -2.50
N ILE A 54 10.05 -4.40 -1.39
CA ILE A 54 10.72 -3.43 -0.52
C ILE A 54 12.01 -4.00 0.06
N LEU A 55 11.95 -5.23 0.61
CA LEU A 55 13.07 -5.85 1.31
C LEU A 55 14.25 -6.24 0.40
N GLN A 56 14.04 -6.28 -0.91
CA GLN A 56 15.13 -6.45 -1.90
C GLN A 56 15.96 -5.17 -2.09
N ASN A 57 15.47 -4.02 -1.64
CA ASN A 57 16.23 -2.77 -1.69
C ASN A 57 17.05 -2.60 -0.41
N PRO A 58 18.11 -1.76 -0.40
CA PRO A 58 18.81 -1.46 0.85
C PRO A 58 17.90 -0.70 1.84
N SER A 59 18.01 -1.02 3.12
CA SER A 59 17.37 -0.26 4.20
C SER A 59 17.87 1.19 4.21
N ASP A 60 17.07 2.11 4.77
CA ASP A 60 17.34 3.55 4.87
C ASP A 60 17.40 4.29 3.52
N THR A 61 16.81 3.71 2.47
CA THR A 61 16.76 4.32 1.13
C THR A 61 15.37 4.84 0.76
N TRP A 62 15.36 5.91 -0.03
CA TRP A 62 14.14 6.40 -0.68
C TRP A 62 13.90 5.65 -1.98
N LEU A 63 12.75 5.00 -2.09
CA LEU A 63 12.33 4.19 -3.22
C LEU A 63 11.22 4.91 -3.97
N SER A 64 11.38 5.05 -5.28
CA SER A 64 10.32 5.62 -6.12
C SER A 64 9.25 4.57 -6.42
N GLU A 65 7.98 5.00 -6.46
CA GLU A 65 6.88 4.12 -6.82
C GLU A 65 7.08 3.50 -8.20
N ASN A 66 7.58 4.27 -9.17
CA ASN A 66 7.83 3.74 -10.51
C ASN A 66 8.81 2.56 -10.48
N LYS A 67 9.93 2.70 -9.75
CA LYS A 67 10.92 1.62 -9.61
C LYS A 67 10.35 0.41 -8.87
N LEU A 68 9.60 0.64 -7.80
CA LEU A 68 8.93 -0.44 -7.06
C LEU A 68 7.90 -1.16 -7.94
N ILE A 69 7.13 -0.44 -8.76
CA ILE A 69 6.17 -1.03 -9.70
C ILE A 69 6.89 -1.87 -10.75
N GLU A 70 7.96 -1.38 -11.34
CA GLU A 70 8.75 -2.13 -12.34
C GLU A 70 9.35 -3.41 -11.74
N GLN A 71 9.83 -3.33 -10.50
CA GLN A 71 10.38 -4.47 -9.77
C GLN A 71 9.30 -5.51 -9.39
N ILE A 72 8.16 -5.05 -8.85
CA ILE A 72 7.10 -5.93 -8.34
C ILE A 72 6.22 -6.44 -9.49
N TYR A 73 6.00 -5.66 -10.55
CA TYR A 73 5.06 -5.96 -11.63
C TYR A 73 5.67 -5.74 -13.02
N PRO A 74 6.76 -6.47 -13.36
CA PRO A 74 7.59 -6.20 -14.54
C PRO A 74 6.86 -6.32 -15.88
N THR A 75 5.74 -7.05 -15.94
CA THR A 75 4.98 -7.29 -17.17
C THR A 75 3.81 -6.31 -17.36
N THR A 76 3.67 -5.31 -16.50
CA THR A 76 2.53 -4.39 -16.55
C THR A 76 2.69 -3.34 -17.64
N GLY A 77 1.75 -3.30 -18.58
CA GLY A 77 1.66 -2.22 -19.57
C GLY A 77 1.34 -0.86 -18.95
N SER A 78 1.78 0.22 -19.60
CA SER A 78 1.63 1.61 -19.14
C SER A 78 0.20 2.01 -18.76
N LYS A 79 -0.81 1.46 -19.45
CA LYS A 79 -2.23 1.72 -19.20
C LYS A 79 -2.71 1.31 -17.81
N MET A 80 -2.05 0.33 -17.17
CA MET A 80 -2.41 -0.16 -15.84
C MET A 80 -1.57 0.47 -14.72
N LYS A 81 -0.56 1.27 -15.07
CA LYS A 81 0.43 1.81 -14.12
C LYS A 81 -0.22 2.55 -12.97
N GLN A 82 -1.24 3.35 -13.25
CA GLN A 82 -1.95 4.11 -12.23
C GLN A 82 -2.73 3.21 -11.25
N MET A 83 -3.45 2.21 -11.77
CA MET A 83 -4.18 1.25 -10.95
C MET A 83 -3.22 0.45 -10.06
N ILE A 84 -2.07 0.04 -10.60
CA ILE A 84 -1.03 -0.64 -9.83
C ILE A 84 -0.40 0.29 -8.80
N GLY A 85 -0.16 1.56 -9.12
CA GLY A 85 0.33 2.56 -8.17
C GLY A 85 -0.60 2.69 -6.97
N ASN A 86 -1.91 2.80 -7.20
CA ASN A 86 -2.89 2.82 -6.10
C ASN A 86 -2.87 1.53 -5.27
N ASN A 87 -2.72 0.36 -5.91
CA ASN A 87 -2.61 -0.90 -5.20
C ASN A 87 -1.32 -0.98 -4.35
N LEU A 88 -0.19 -0.51 -4.90
CA LEU A 88 1.08 -0.42 -4.21
C LEU A 88 0.96 0.48 -2.97
N ARG A 89 0.38 1.68 -3.10
CA ARG A 89 0.13 2.59 -1.97
C ARG A 89 -0.71 1.95 -0.88
N GLN A 90 -1.80 1.27 -1.26
CA GLN A 90 -2.64 0.53 -0.31
C GLN A 90 -1.84 -0.53 0.46
N CYS A 91 -0.97 -1.28 -0.22
CA CYS A 91 -0.14 -2.29 0.41
C CYS A 91 0.94 -1.68 1.32
N LEU A 92 1.54 -0.55 0.92
CA LEU A 92 2.54 0.17 1.70
C LEU A 92 1.94 0.74 3.00
N PHE A 93 0.76 1.38 2.92
CA PHE A 93 0.04 1.83 4.11
C PHE A 93 -0.40 0.67 5.01
N TRP A 94 -0.76 -0.48 4.43
CA TRP A 94 -1.04 -1.67 5.22
C TRP A 94 0.19 -2.11 6.02
N HIS A 95 1.37 -2.17 5.39
CA HIS A 95 2.62 -2.52 6.08
C HIS A 95 3.00 -1.48 7.13
N GLN A 96 2.87 -0.19 6.83
CA GLN A 96 3.11 0.89 7.80
C GLN A 96 2.30 0.71 9.10
N ALA A 97 1.06 0.22 9.00
CA ALA A 97 0.18 0.03 10.16
C ALA A 97 0.32 -1.34 10.86
N ASN A 98 0.80 -2.39 10.17
CA ASN A 98 0.70 -3.77 10.65
C ASN A 98 2.03 -4.51 10.77
N GLU A 99 3.07 -4.06 10.07
CA GLU A 99 4.37 -4.74 10.07
C GLU A 99 5.18 -4.41 11.34
N LYS A 100 5.91 -5.41 11.84
CA LYS A 100 6.74 -5.31 13.04
C LYS A 100 8.22 -5.56 12.75
N ALA A 101 8.56 -6.15 11.61
CA ALA A 101 9.94 -6.45 11.24
C ALA A 101 10.68 -5.23 10.66
N PHE A 102 9.96 -4.30 10.05
CA PHE A 102 10.51 -3.07 9.48
C PHE A 102 9.49 -1.93 9.61
N ILE A 103 9.97 -0.71 9.46
CA ILE A 103 9.18 0.51 9.53
C ILE A 103 9.12 1.11 8.13
N ILE A 104 7.93 1.54 7.72
CA ILE A 104 7.74 2.42 6.56
C ILE A 104 7.41 3.81 7.10
N HIS A 105 8.13 4.83 6.62
CA HIS A 105 7.86 6.22 6.95
C HIS A 105 6.78 6.80 6.04
N ASP A 106 6.18 7.92 6.46
CA ASP A 106 5.27 8.66 5.61
C ASP A 106 5.94 9.03 4.28
N PRO A 107 5.28 8.79 3.14
CA PRO A 107 5.84 9.11 1.85
C PRO A 107 5.96 10.61 1.65
N ILE A 108 6.81 10.98 0.69
CA ILE A 108 6.90 12.35 0.19
C ILE A 108 6.67 12.37 -1.33
N THR A 109 6.21 13.49 -1.87
CA THR A 109 6.17 13.66 -3.32
C THR A 109 7.57 13.61 -3.92
N ALA A 110 7.71 13.02 -5.10
CA ALA A 110 9.01 12.92 -5.77
C ALA A 110 9.54 14.31 -6.20
N ASN A 111 8.65 15.21 -6.60
CA ASN A 111 9.00 16.53 -7.11
C ASN A 111 9.18 17.58 -6.00
N SER A 112 8.14 17.81 -5.19
CA SER A 112 8.13 18.88 -4.17
C SER A 112 8.65 18.45 -2.79
N LYS A 113 8.87 17.15 -2.57
CA LYS A 113 9.27 16.58 -1.27
C LYS A 113 8.27 16.88 -0.15
N GLU A 114 7.02 17.13 -0.50
CA GLU A 114 5.95 17.36 0.46
C GLU A 114 5.48 16.03 1.07
N PRO A 115 5.21 15.98 2.39
CA PRO A 115 4.68 14.78 3.02
C PRO A 115 3.29 14.42 2.50
N ARG A 116 3.01 13.11 2.52
CA ARG A 116 1.72 12.51 2.15
C ARG A 116 1.37 11.44 3.18
N THR A 117 0.08 11.27 3.45
CA THR A 117 -0.41 10.32 4.46
C THR A 117 -1.47 9.37 3.90
N GLU A 118 -1.78 8.31 4.66
CA GLU A 118 -2.88 7.41 4.32
C GLU A 118 -4.22 8.16 4.26
N LYS A 119 -4.38 9.19 5.10
CA LYS A 119 -5.59 10.03 5.12
C LYS A 119 -5.77 10.78 3.81
N ASP A 120 -4.70 11.38 3.29
CA ASP A 120 -4.76 12.12 2.02
C ASP A 120 -5.09 11.18 0.86
N PHE A 121 -4.46 10.00 0.84
CA PHE A 121 -4.76 8.95 -0.13
C PHE A 121 -6.23 8.47 -0.06
N LYS A 122 -6.75 8.23 1.14
CA LYS A 122 -8.15 7.81 1.35
C LYS A 122 -9.13 8.90 0.93
N ALA A 123 -8.87 10.16 1.29
CA ALA A 123 -9.72 11.28 0.90
C ALA A 123 -9.79 11.43 -0.62
N ALA A 124 -8.66 11.27 -1.31
CA ALA A 124 -8.59 11.36 -2.76
C ALA A 124 -9.28 10.19 -3.47
N THR A 125 -9.06 8.96 -3.00
CA THR A 125 -9.71 7.77 -3.58
C THR A 125 -11.21 7.77 -3.37
N ALA A 126 -11.73 8.39 -2.31
CA ALA A 126 -13.16 8.53 -2.05
C ALA A 126 -13.89 9.44 -3.06
N ILE A 127 -13.20 10.40 -3.68
CA ILE A 127 -13.80 11.35 -4.64
C ILE A 127 -13.43 11.05 -6.10
N ALA A 128 -12.53 10.09 -6.35
CA ALA A 128 -12.12 9.70 -7.69
C ALA A 128 -13.28 9.05 -8.46
N ARG A 129 -13.45 9.43 -9.73
CA ARG A 129 -14.55 8.96 -10.59
C ARG A 129 -14.15 9.04 -12.07
N PRO A 130 -14.87 8.37 -12.99
CA PRO A 130 -14.61 8.52 -14.42
C PRO A 130 -14.58 10.00 -14.84
N GLY A 131 -13.51 10.42 -15.51
CA GLY A 131 -13.31 11.81 -15.94
C GLY A 131 -12.79 12.78 -14.86
N TYR A 132 -12.66 12.35 -13.60
CA TYR A 132 -12.06 13.17 -12.54
C TYR A 132 -11.16 12.33 -11.63
N LEU A 133 -9.88 12.66 -11.67
CA LEU A 133 -8.85 12.05 -10.86
C LEU A 133 -8.13 13.13 -10.05
N PRO A 134 -8.21 13.11 -8.71
CA PRO A 134 -7.49 14.06 -7.87
C PRO A 134 -5.99 14.06 -8.15
N GLU A 135 -5.39 15.25 -8.14
CA GLU A 135 -3.97 15.47 -8.47
C GLU A 135 -3.03 14.59 -7.63
N ILE A 136 -3.31 14.43 -6.35
CA ILE A 136 -2.56 13.58 -5.44
C ILE A 136 -2.45 12.11 -5.89
N LEU A 137 -3.40 11.61 -6.69
CA LEU A 137 -3.36 10.27 -7.29
C LEU A 137 -2.56 10.21 -8.60
N ASN A 138 -2.14 11.36 -9.14
CA ASN A 138 -1.25 11.49 -10.30
C ASN A 138 0.22 11.74 -9.92
N GLU A 139 0.47 12.18 -8.69
CA GLU A 139 1.83 12.39 -8.19
C GLU A 139 2.62 11.08 -8.18
N GLU A 140 3.94 11.15 -8.35
CA GLU A 140 4.83 10.07 -7.96
C GLU A 140 5.27 10.29 -6.51
N TRP A 141 5.20 9.24 -5.69
CA TRP A 141 5.69 9.29 -4.32
C TRP A 141 7.00 8.54 -4.14
N LEU A 142 7.75 8.98 -3.13
CA LEU A 142 8.95 8.32 -2.63
C LEU A 142 8.64 7.75 -1.26
N TRP A 143 9.03 6.50 -1.07
CA TRP A 143 8.80 5.74 0.14
C TRP A 143 10.13 5.41 0.80
N LYS A 144 10.22 5.61 2.11
CA LYS A 144 11.40 5.24 2.90
C LYS A 144 11.05 4.11 3.85
N TRP A 145 11.96 3.16 3.98
CA TRP A 145 11.82 2.06 4.92
C TRP A 145 13.12 1.77 5.67
N ASN A 146 12.98 1.25 6.89
CA ASN A 146 14.10 0.95 7.77
C ASN A 146 13.87 -0.39 8.50
N THR A 147 14.92 -1.20 8.63
CA THR A 147 14.88 -2.38 9.53
C THR A 147 14.71 -1.92 10.97
N VAL A 148 13.85 -2.60 11.74
CA VAL A 148 13.68 -2.30 13.17
C VAL A 148 15.02 -2.49 13.89
N GLY A 149 15.42 -1.49 14.69
CA GLY A 149 16.66 -1.50 15.45
C GLY A 149 17.87 -0.88 14.75
N GLN A 150 17.78 -0.49 13.48
CA GLN A 150 18.79 0.39 12.89
C GLN A 150 18.64 1.81 13.46
N LYS A 151 19.57 2.21 14.33
CA LYS A 151 19.71 3.62 14.69
C LYS A 151 20.24 4.38 13.48
N ASN A 152 19.61 5.49 13.14
CA ASN A 152 20.15 6.46 12.18
C ASN A 152 21.54 6.89 12.66
N HIS A 153 22.60 6.30 12.13
CA HIS A 153 23.95 6.83 12.28
C HIS A 153 24.12 8.02 11.35
N ASN A 154 23.33 9.07 11.57
CA ASN A 154 23.52 10.39 10.97
C ASN A 154 23.26 11.44 12.05
N SER A 155 24.02 11.35 13.14
CA SER A 155 24.34 12.52 13.95
C SER A 155 25.67 13.05 13.44
N HIS A 156 25.63 14.23 12.81
CA HIS A 156 26.80 15.01 12.43
C HIS A 156 27.90 14.95 13.51
N GLN A 157 29.04 14.33 13.19
CA GLN A 157 30.32 14.74 13.75
C GLN A 157 30.76 15.99 12.98
N SER A 158 30.14 17.11 13.32
CA SER A 158 30.75 18.42 13.14
C SER A 158 31.42 18.81 14.46
N ASN A 159 32.63 19.36 14.32
CA ASN A 159 33.50 20.00 15.32
C ASN A 159 34.56 19.07 15.96
N VAL A 160 35.84 19.39 15.99
CA VAL A 160 36.62 20.58 15.60
C VAL A 160 38.07 20.09 15.40
N THR A 161 38.71 20.52 14.33
CA THR A 161 40.18 20.52 14.18
C THR A 161 40.78 21.44 15.23
N ASN A 162 41.59 20.92 16.15
CA ASN A 162 42.53 21.74 16.91
C ASN A 162 43.94 21.42 16.47
N HIS A 163 44.50 22.31 15.65
CA HIS A 163 45.92 22.55 15.61
C HIS A 163 46.30 23.37 16.84
N SER A 164 47.22 22.85 17.66
CA SER A 164 48.34 23.57 18.29
C SER A 164 49.23 22.53 18.98
#